data_AF-A0A504XX59-F1
#
_entry.id   AF-A0A504XX59-F1
#
_cell.length_a   1.000
_cell.length_b   1.000
_cell.length_c   1.000
_cell.angle_alpha   90.00
_cell.angle_beta   90.00
_cell.angle_gamma   90.00
#
_symmetry.space_group_name_H-M   'P 1'
#
loop_
_entity.id
_entity.type
_entity.pdbx_description
1 polymer ?
#
loop_
_entity_poly.entity_id
_entity_poly.type
_entity_poly.pdbx_seq_one_letter_code
_entity_poly.pdbx_strand_id
1 'polypeptide(L)'
;MSVIGVFTKGRATGHPSVMSVLRYVPRARVPWQPSRFGRENLAADDMAQLWGTGRYRTGPGNYNSGYSTKKTHTLEDSTVSIIPKHELEKFMPDISLGSKALVTPVSLMSARNGHRVTHDLIHSYDPYIGRLQKPAVVDHDNITVEDPNRVGLNAATLDCRSRIYRWLRRGPFFQEDNYFRRSTKLQRNGPVPVSVHEVPLMQRIIRLARRGQLKAACEEYRRVTSVPPVDVYRALTAACVPGAKLADAIAIFEDGNSRLFYVARDGEVLHNMLRCAIRAKHRVRVMWVYNVMVGRHYENVVVRAEVDVIWRYRIASLALEYLLDSNAGEEARTVYDYLVENKLVDCDLHVRLGHVMQQALKEGKTVHVQQDALDGMALSQNVVVVAPQVAVAVYARYLETMQEGAAWTDARGLPLTDPAKTGADTNGAAAVAWLKAAFPDIDPAAVLRLARFRRNSKDLMAKDRPAYVQRAAQWVELLSSAHQTREEAPLTYLRKSRPSMANPNVRVAWLPERQRAHALLASDEGFKFAYGGPHTRFVEETFAYAENTLQSRYLAQQPVHTEVTPSRSESAKAAASPTAGISGRPSSASGSAGLDDTHF
;
A
#
# COMPACT_ATOMS: atom_id res chain seq x y z
N MET A 1 49.94 -32.71 51.24
CA MET A 1 49.63 -32.83 49.80
C MET A 1 48.12 -32.91 49.66
N SER A 2 47.43 -31.97 49.00
CA SER A 2 45.98 -32.14 48.80
C SER A 2 45.34 -31.26 47.71
N VAL A 3 46.00 -31.05 46.56
CA VAL A 3 45.31 -30.45 45.39
C VAL A 3 44.81 -31.58 44.48
N ILE A 4 43.49 -31.75 44.40
CA ILE A 4 42.83 -32.68 43.47
C ILE A 4 42.10 -31.83 42.43
N GLY A 5 42.65 -31.82 41.20
CA GLY A 5 42.07 -31.11 40.06
C GLY A 5 41.42 -32.09 39.08
N VAL A 6 40.32 -31.67 38.44
CA VAL A 6 39.68 -32.44 37.35
C VAL A 6 40.49 -32.34 36.05
N PHE A 7 41.05 -31.16 35.77
CA PHE A 7 41.91 -30.89 34.62
C PHE A 7 43.27 -30.37 35.10
N THR A 8 44.34 -30.76 34.43
CA THR A 8 45.71 -30.39 34.79
C THR A 8 46.09 -28.99 34.33
N LYS A 9 45.51 -28.51 33.21
CA LYS A 9 45.83 -27.21 32.60
C LYS A 9 44.60 -26.57 31.96
N GLY A 10 44.60 -25.25 31.89
CA GLY A 10 43.61 -24.46 31.16
C GLY A 10 44.26 -23.46 30.19
N ARG A 11 43.44 -22.84 29.36
CA ARG A 11 43.82 -21.74 28.47
C ARG A 11 42.95 -20.50 28.69
N ALA A 12 43.49 -19.34 28.34
CA ALA A 12 42.75 -18.09 28.35
C ALA A 12 41.83 -17.98 27.12
N THR A 13 40.72 -17.24 27.26
CA THR A 13 39.76 -16.96 26.18
C THR A 13 40.11 -15.73 25.35
N GLY A 14 40.88 -14.79 25.91
CA GLY A 14 41.28 -13.54 25.27
C GLY A 14 42.72 -13.55 24.75
N HIS A 15 42.97 -12.77 23.70
CA HIS A 15 44.31 -12.58 23.16
C HIS A 15 45.20 -11.76 24.12
N PRO A 16 46.50 -12.05 24.24
CA PRO A 16 47.41 -11.36 25.16
C PRO A 16 47.40 -9.83 25.05
N SER A 17 47.24 -9.29 23.83
CA SER A 17 47.22 -7.84 23.57
C SER A 17 46.08 -7.11 24.30
N VAL A 18 44.94 -7.76 24.48
CA VAL A 18 43.79 -7.18 25.18
C VAL A 18 43.93 -7.41 26.68
N MET A 19 44.39 -8.60 27.08
CA MET A 19 44.50 -8.99 28.49
C MET A 19 45.58 -8.22 29.25
N SER A 20 46.68 -7.82 28.59
CA SER A 20 47.76 -7.05 29.21
C SER A 20 47.30 -5.68 29.71
N VAL A 21 46.33 -5.07 29.02
CA VAL A 21 45.74 -3.77 29.37
C VAL A 21 44.53 -3.95 30.29
N LEU A 22 43.61 -4.87 29.95
CA LEU A 22 42.35 -5.03 30.71
C LEU A 22 42.55 -5.48 32.16
N ARG A 23 43.67 -6.12 32.49
CA ARG A 23 43.95 -6.56 33.88
C ARG A 23 43.98 -5.42 34.90
N TYR A 24 44.26 -4.19 34.46
CA TYR A 24 44.31 -3.01 35.33
C TYR A 24 42.92 -2.45 35.67
N VAL A 25 41.88 -2.89 34.98
CA VAL A 25 40.49 -2.50 35.26
C VAL A 25 39.83 -3.64 36.05
N PRO A 26 39.49 -3.44 37.35
CA PRO A 26 38.87 -4.49 38.15
C PRO A 26 37.53 -4.92 37.57
N ARG A 27 37.44 -6.19 37.15
CA ARG A 27 36.20 -6.80 36.70
C ARG A 27 35.44 -7.37 37.89
N ALA A 28 34.20 -6.94 38.10
CA ALA A 28 33.28 -7.57 39.04
C ALA A 28 33.03 -9.03 38.64
N ARG A 29 33.35 -9.94 39.56
CA ARG A 29 33.13 -11.39 39.41
C ARG A 29 31.83 -11.79 40.12
N VAL A 30 31.36 -13.00 39.84
CA VAL A 30 30.19 -13.54 40.56
C VAL A 30 30.57 -13.68 42.05
N PRO A 31 29.84 -13.05 42.99
CA PRO A 31 30.28 -12.97 44.38
C PRO A 31 30.47 -14.32 45.07
N TRP A 32 29.56 -15.26 44.84
CA TRP A 32 29.55 -16.59 45.46
C TRP A 32 30.44 -17.62 44.73
N GLN A 33 30.92 -17.30 43.52
CA GLN A 33 31.88 -18.13 42.80
C GLN A 33 32.79 -17.25 41.89
N PRO A 34 33.81 -16.60 42.47
CA PRO A 34 34.62 -15.62 41.72
C PRO A 34 35.48 -16.22 40.60
N SER A 35 35.93 -17.47 40.78
CA SER A 35 36.66 -18.23 39.77
C SER A 35 35.67 -18.92 38.83
N ARG A 36 35.80 -18.68 37.52
CA ARG A 36 34.99 -19.32 36.50
C ARG A 36 35.88 -20.11 35.55
N PHE A 37 35.75 -21.43 35.59
CA PHE A 37 36.38 -22.34 34.63
C PHE A 37 35.30 -23.01 33.78
N GLY A 38 34.99 -22.41 32.63
CA GLY A 38 34.04 -22.97 31.66
C GLY A 38 34.71 -23.80 30.56
N ARG A 39 33.90 -24.42 29.71
CA ARG A 39 34.39 -25.25 28.58
C ARG A 39 35.32 -24.52 27.61
N GLU A 40 35.18 -23.20 27.50
CA GLU A 40 36.04 -22.33 26.66
C GLU A 40 37.51 -22.27 27.13
N ASN A 41 37.75 -22.58 28.40
CA ASN A 41 39.07 -22.57 29.04
C ASN A 41 39.79 -23.93 28.96
N LEU A 42 39.16 -24.97 28.42
CA LEU A 42 39.77 -26.29 28.31
C LEU A 42 40.90 -26.30 27.28
N ALA A 43 41.92 -27.15 27.52
CA ALA A 43 42.90 -27.48 26.50
C ALA A 43 42.24 -28.23 25.33
N ALA A 44 42.92 -28.32 24.18
CA ALA A 44 42.36 -28.94 22.99
C ALA A 44 42.01 -30.42 23.21
N ASP A 45 42.90 -31.16 23.86
CA ASP A 45 42.75 -32.59 24.11
C ASP A 45 41.63 -32.87 25.12
N ASP A 46 41.59 -32.12 26.23
CA ASP A 46 40.51 -32.21 27.23
C ASP A 46 39.14 -31.91 26.59
N MET A 47 39.09 -30.90 25.72
CA MET A 47 37.86 -30.55 25.00
C MET A 47 37.45 -31.64 24.01
N ALA A 48 38.39 -32.25 23.29
CA ALA A 48 38.11 -33.35 22.37
C ALA A 48 37.58 -34.58 23.11
N GLN A 49 38.21 -34.95 24.22
CA GLN A 49 37.77 -36.06 25.06
C GLN A 49 36.36 -35.82 25.62
N LEU A 50 36.12 -34.63 26.21
CA LEU A 50 34.79 -34.27 26.73
C LEU A 50 33.73 -34.23 25.63
N TRP A 51 34.06 -33.79 24.41
CA TRP A 51 33.12 -33.74 23.30
C TRP A 51 32.75 -35.11 22.75
N GLY A 52 33.68 -36.07 22.80
CA GLY A 52 33.42 -37.46 22.45
C GLY A 52 32.47 -38.14 23.43
N THR A 53 32.52 -37.75 24.71
CA THR A 53 31.62 -38.25 25.77
C THR A 53 30.26 -37.54 25.79
N GLY A 54 29.29 -38.12 26.50
CA GLY A 54 27.98 -37.48 26.73
C GLY A 54 26.94 -37.69 25.63
N ARG A 55 27.20 -38.60 24.68
CA ARG A 55 26.41 -38.85 23.46
C ARG A 55 25.95 -40.31 23.36
N TYR A 56 25.41 -40.83 24.46
CA TYR A 56 24.93 -42.20 24.66
C TYR A 56 25.75 -43.28 23.91
N ARG A 57 25.26 -43.80 22.76
CA ARG A 57 25.92 -44.87 21.99
C ARG A 57 26.56 -44.41 20.67
N THR A 58 26.00 -43.36 20.05
CA THR A 58 26.41 -42.79 18.75
C THR A 58 27.65 -41.91 18.86
N GLY A 59 27.97 -41.44 20.07
CA GLY A 59 29.13 -40.61 20.35
C GLY A 59 30.48 -41.30 20.15
N PRO A 60 31.50 -40.58 19.65
CA PRO A 60 32.85 -41.14 19.48
C PRO A 60 33.51 -41.66 20.76
N GLY A 61 33.12 -41.15 21.93
CA GLY A 61 33.64 -41.60 23.21
C GLY A 61 33.14 -42.97 23.65
N ASN A 62 32.04 -43.47 23.07
CA ASN A 62 31.55 -44.82 23.35
C ASN A 62 32.43 -45.85 22.64
N TYR A 63 32.83 -46.91 23.35
CA TYR A 63 33.80 -47.90 22.88
C TYR A 63 33.30 -48.68 21.65
N ASN A 64 31.99 -48.89 21.52
CA ASN A 64 31.38 -49.64 20.41
C ASN A 64 30.67 -48.73 19.38
N SER A 65 31.01 -47.45 19.31
CA SER A 65 30.43 -46.51 18.33
C SER A 65 30.96 -46.67 16.90
N GLY A 66 32.06 -47.41 16.73
CA GLY A 66 32.83 -47.48 15.49
C GLY A 66 33.87 -46.36 15.33
N TYR A 67 33.86 -45.34 16.19
CA TYR A 67 34.82 -44.22 16.17
C TYR A 67 35.86 -44.30 17.30
N SER A 68 35.87 -45.39 18.07
CA SER A 68 36.83 -45.55 19.17
C SER A 68 38.24 -45.72 18.63
N THR A 69 39.20 -45.00 19.21
CA THR A 69 40.62 -45.13 18.88
C THR A 69 41.34 -46.16 19.75
N LYS A 70 40.65 -46.76 20.74
CA LYS A 70 41.22 -47.80 21.61
C LYS A 70 41.26 -49.14 20.89
N LYS A 71 42.43 -49.80 20.92
CA LYS A 71 42.62 -51.13 20.30
C LYS A 71 41.97 -52.27 21.09
N THR A 72 41.81 -52.09 22.39
CA THR A 72 41.21 -53.08 23.29
C THR A 72 40.21 -52.42 24.24
N HIS A 73 39.22 -53.19 24.67
CA HIS A 73 38.24 -52.79 25.67
C HIS A 73 37.96 -53.96 26.63
N THR A 74 37.82 -53.67 27.91
CA THR A 74 37.58 -54.67 28.95
C THR A 74 36.10 -54.70 29.30
N LEU A 75 35.45 -55.86 29.14
CA LEU A 75 34.10 -56.13 29.59
C LEU A 75 34.19 -57.12 30.75
N GLU A 76 33.87 -56.65 31.95
CA GLU A 76 34.07 -57.37 33.21
C GLU A 76 35.55 -57.80 33.34
N ASP A 77 35.84 -59.09 33.23
CA ASP A 77 37.20 -59.65 33.34
C ASP A 77 37.83 -60.00 31.98
N SER A 78 37.08 -59.84 30.88
CA SER A 78 37.52 -60.22 29.53
C SER A 78 38.02 -59.02 28.73
N THR A 79 39.21 -59.14 28.13
CA THR A 79 39.75 -58.11 27.23
C THR A 79 39.38 -58.46 25.78
N VAL A 80 38.62 -57.58 25.14
CA VAL A 80 38.19 -57.72 23.74
C VAL A 80 39.04 -56.81 22.86
N SER A 81 39.61 -57.35 21.78
CA SER A 81 40.30 -56.57 20.74
C SER A 81 39.31 -56.04 19.70
N ILE A 82 39.49 -54.80 19.26
CA ILE A 82 38.66 -54.19 18.22
C ILE A 82 38.85 -54.91 16.87
N ILE A 83 37.76 -55.11 16.14
CA ILE A 83 37.80 -55.59 14.74
C ILE A 83 38.06 -54.36 13.84
N PRO A 84 39.15 -54.31 13.08
CA PRO A 84 39.42 -53.21 12.15
C PRO A 84 38.34 -53.06 11.08
N LYS A 85 38.06 -51.82 10.65
CA LYS A 85 37.03 -51.51 9.65
C LYS A 85 37.18 -52.34 8.36
N HIS A 86 38.40 -52.47 7.84
CA HIS A 86 38.67 -53.22 6.62
C HIS A 86 38.42 -54.74 6.75
N GLU A 87 38.44 -55.29 7.96
CA GLU A 87 38.05 -56.69 8.21
C GLU A 87 36.53 -56.82 8.36
N LEU A 88 35.91 -55.85 9.03
CA LEU A 88 34.46 -55.76 9.18
C LEU A 88 33.75 -55.65 7.82
N GLU A 89 34.35 -54.93 6.88
CA GLU A 89 33.86 -54.75 5.50
C GLU A 89 33.79 -56.06 4.69
N LYS A 90 34.55 -57.10 5.07
CA LYS A 90 34.52 -58.40 4.37
C LYS A 90 33.17 -59.12 4.49
N PHE A 91 32.46 -58.89 5.60
CA PHE A 91 31.18 -59.56 5.90
C PHE A 91 30.02 -58.59 6.16
N MET A 92 30.29 -57.28 6.24
CA MET A 92 29.28 -56.23 6.31
C MET A 92 29.60 -55.12 5.28
N PRO A 93 28.81 -54.98 4.19
CA PRO A 93 29.13 -54.03 3.12
C PRO A 93 29.10 -52.56 3.58
N ASP A 94 30.05 -51.75 3.12
CA ASP A 94 30.09 -50.30 3.40
C ASP A 94 29.19 -49.52 2.42
N ILE A 95 28.16 -48.85 2.97
CA ILE A 95 27.19 -48.01 2.22
C ILE A 95 27.33 -46.51 2.54
N SER A 96 28.55 -46.07 2.85
CA SER A 96 28.83 -44.67 3.23
C SER A 96 28.62 -43.67 2.07
N LEU A 97 27.66 -42.76 2.24
CA LEU A 97 27.34 -41.68 1.29
C LEU A 97 28.17 -40.39 1.50
N GLY A 98 28.96 -40.31 2.58
CA GLY A 98 29.79 -39.16 2.93
C GLY A 98 29.03 -38.01 3.64
N SER A 99 29.72 -36.87 3.84
CA SER A 99 29.23 -35.74 4.65
C SER A 99 27.97 -35.07 4.10
N LYS A 100 27.78 -35.06 2.77
CA LYS A 100 26.60 -34.45 2.12
C LYS A 100 25.29 -35.14 2.49
N ALA A 101 25.32 -36.44 2.83
CA ALA A 101 24.14 -37.14 3.32
C ALA A 101 23.65 -36.63 4.68
N LEU A 102 24.51 -35.89 5.41
CA LEU A 102 24.16 -35.31 6.70
C LEU A 102 23.42 -33.96 6.58
N VAL A 103 23.21 -33.46 5.37
CA VAL A 103 22.62 -32.13 5.13
C VAL A 103 21.48 -32.20 4.13
N THR A 104 20.27 -31.91 4.59
CA THR A 104 19.10 -31.75 3.72
C THR A 104 19.07 -30.34 3.09
N PRO A 105 18.44 -30.17 1.92
CA PRO A 105 18.25 -28.85 1.31
C PRO A 105 17.39 -27.93 2.20
N VAL A 106 17.52 -26.61 1.98
CA VAL A 106 16.74 -25.59 2.71
C VAL A 106 15.23 -25.81 2.54
N SER A 107 14.79 -26.34 1.39
CA SER A 107 13.37 -26.66 1.14
C SER A 107 12.73 -27.60 2.16
N LEU A 108 13.50 -28.42 2.88
CA LEU A 108 12.98 -29.35 3.89
C LEU A 108 13.11 -28.83 5.32
N MET A 109 13.64 -27.61 5.51
CA MET A 109 13.99 -27.09 6.83
C MET A 109 12.74 -26.96 7.73
N SER A 110 11.63 -26.45 7.18
CA SER A 110 10.36 -26.33 7.92
C SER A 110 9.79 -27.71 8.29
N ALA A 111 9.80 -28.67 7.35
CA ALA A 111 9.38 -30.05 7.62
C ALA A 111 10.23 -30.74 8.71
N ARG A 112 11.48 -30.29 8.87
CA ARG A 112 12.43 -30.78 9.88
C ARG A 112 12.56 -29.87 11.09
N ASN A 113 11.53 -29.08 11.40
CA ASN A 113 11.46 -28.19 12.56
C ASN A 113 12.64 -27.20 12.65
N GLY A 114 13.04 -26.67 11.49
CA GLY A 114 14.08 -25.66 11.34
C GLY A 114 15.50 -26.18 11.08
N HIS A 115 15.70 -27.50 10.93
CA HIS A 115 17.05 -28.07 10.80
C HIS A 115 17.39 -28.54 9.38
N ARG A 116 18.62 -28.26 8.94
CA ARG A 116 19.21 -28.93 7.75
C ARG A 116 20.09 -30.11 8.10
N VAL A 117 20.66 -30.11 9.29
CA VAL A 117 21.68 -31.10 9.71
C VAL A 117 21.00 -32.33 10.31
N THR A 118 21.44 -33.55 9.94
CA THR A 118 20.99 -34.84 10.52
C THR A 118 22.03 -35.45 11.48
N HIS A 119 23.04 -34.69 11.86
CA HIS A 119 24.02 -35.07 12.87
C HIS A 119 23.35 -35.39 14.22
N ASP A 120 24.02 -36.21 15.02
CA ASP A 120 23.58 -36.68 16.35
C ASP A 120 23.33 -35.53 17.35
N LEU A 121 24.25 -34.55 17.40
CA LEU A 121 24.04 -33.32 18.17
C LEU A 121 23.12 -32.34 17.43
N ILE A 122 22.27 -31.63 18.18
CA ILE A 122 21.43 -30.56 17.62
C ILE A 122 22.30 -29.37 17.21
N HIS A 123 22.29 -29.02 15.93
CA HIS A 123 23.00 -27.84 15.41
C HIS A 123 22.09 -26.62 15.45
N SER A 124 22.51 -25.58 16.17
CA SER A 124 21.79 -24.32 16.27
C SER A 124 22.40 -23.26 15.34
N TYR A 125 21.56 -22.57 14.57
CA TYR A 125 22.02 -21.46 13.71
C TYR A 125 22.31 -20.15 14.45
N ASP A 126 21.91 -20.02 15.72
CA ASP A 126 22.22 -18.85 16.52
C ASP A 126 23.71 -18.81 16.92
N PRO A 127 24.29 -17.63 17.14
CA PRO A 127 25.71 -17.54 17.44
C PRO A 127 26.10 -18.00 18.86
N TYR A 128 25.14 -18.25 19.76
CA TYR A 128 25.40 -18.37 21.20
C TYR A 128 25.34 -19.79 21.74
N ILE A 129 24.44 -20.65 21.26
CA ILE A 129 24.29 -22.01 21.81
C ILE A 129 25.55 -22.84 21.55
N GLY A 130 26.03 -22.85 20.31
CA GLY A 130 27.27 -23.54 19.94
C GLY A 130 28.56 -22.78 20.29
N ARG A 131 28.49 -21.61 20.94
CA ARG A 131 29.66 -20.74 21.14
C ARG A 131 30.72 -21.41 22.01
N LEU A 132 31.94 -21.52 21.52
CA LEU A 132 33.12 -21.87 22.32
C LEU A 132 33.87 -20.59 22.71
N GLN A 133 34.78 -20.11 21.87
CA GLN A 133 35.43 -18.79 22.04
C GLN A 133 34.83 -17.76 21.07
N LYS A 134 34.69 -18.15 19.81
CA LYS A 134 34.06 -17.37 18.74
C LYS A 134 32.57 -17.73 18.58
N PRO A 135 31.75 -16.84 17.99
CA PRO A 135 30.37 -17.16 17.63
C PRO A 135 30.28 -18.45 16.82
N ALA A 136 29.30 -19.30 17.12
CA ALA A 136 29.12 -20.56 16.41
C ALA A 136 28.77 -20.30 14.92
N VAL A 137 29.39 -21.05 14.01
CA VAL A 137 29.07 -21.05 12.58
C VAL A 137 28.99 -22.51 12.15
N VAL A 138 27.85 -22.90 11.57
CA VAL A 138 27.65 -24.24 11.05
C VAL A 138 28.16 -24.27 9.61
N ASP A 139 29.15 -25.12 9.35
CA ASP A 139 29.60 -25.43 8.01
C ASP A 139 28.74 -26.57 7.45
N HIS A 140 28.10 -26.34 6.30
CA HIS A 140 27.22 -27.32 5.68
C HIS A 140 27.96 -28.32 4.79
N ASP A 141 29.21 -28.05 4.43
CA ASP A 141 30.00 -28.95 3.60
C ASP A 141 30.85 -29.90 4.46
N ASN A 142 31.28 -29.43 5.63
CA ASN A 142 32.19 -30.14 6.54
C ASN A 142 31.54 -30.60 7.85
N ILE A 143 30.37 -31.24 7.76
CA ILE A 143 29.73 -31.88 8.92
C ILE A 143 30.34 -33.27 9.11
N THR A 144 30.96 -33.48 10.26
CA THR A 144 31.55 -34.76 10.66
C THR A 144 31.03 -35.18 12.02
N VAL A 145 31.12 -36.49 12.33
CA VAL A 145 30.69 -37.04 13.63
C VAL A 145 31.51 -36.49 14.80
N GLU A 146 32.76 -36.12 14.53
CA GLU A 146 33.66 -35.53 15.51
C GLU A 146 33.26 -34.09 15.87
N ASP A 147 32.61 -33.34 14.97
CA ASP A 147 32.25 -31.92 15.12
C ASP A 147 33.44 -31.06 15.62
N PRO A 148 34.45 -30.79 14.77
CA PRO A 148 35.69 -30.14 15.16
C PRO A 148 35.48 -28.71 15.66
N ASN A 149 34.47 -28.01 15.11
CA ASN A 149 34.13 -26.64 15.50
C ASN A 149 33.33 -26.56 16.81
N ARG A 150 32.88 -27.70 17.35
CA ARG A 150 32.15 -27.82 18.63
C ARG A 150 30.87 -26.99 18.65
N VAL A 151 30.17 -26.93 17.51
CA VAL A 151 28.98 -26.09 17.32
C VAL A 151 27.68 -26.81 17.65
N GLY A 152 27.70 -28.14 17.76
CA GLY A 152 26.57 -28.93 18.22
C GLY A 152 26.21 -28.66 19.67
N LEU A 153 24.92 -28.77 20.02
CA LEU A 153 24.45 -28.75 21.40
C LEU A 153 24.64 -30.14 22.02
N ASN A 154 25.73 -30.31 22.76
CA ASN A 154 26.01 -31.54 23.51
C ASN A 154 25.22 -31.57 24.83
N ALA A 155 24.61 -32.72 25.13
CA ALA A 155 23.69 -32.92 26.24
C ALA A 155 24.37 -33.03 27.62
N ALA A 156 25.63 -33.46 27.68
CA ALA A 156 26.29 -33.82 28.95
C ALA A 156 27.68 -33.19 29.16
N THR A 157 28.13 -32.31 28.26
CA THR A 157 29.41 -31.60 28.44
C THR A 157 29.37 -30.57 29.56
N LEU A 158 30.53 -30.21 30.11
CA LEU A 158 30.70 -29.04 30.97
C LEU A 158 30.03 -27.79 30.35
N ASP A 159 29.31 -27.01 31.15
CA ASP A 159 28.58 -25.79 30.73
C ASP A 159 27.40 -26.03 29.74
N CYS A 160 26.89 -27.27 29.60
CA CYS A 160 25.75 -27.56 28.71
C CYS A 160 24.40 -27.05 29.23
N ARG A 161 24.16 -27.08 30.55
CA ARG A 161 22.82 -26.89 31.17
C ARG A 161 22.13 -25.60 30.71
N SER A 162 22.84 -24.47 30.79
CA SER A 162 22.29 -23.16 30.40
C SER A 162 22.00 -23.07 28.89
N ARG A 163 22.79 -23.77 28.07
CA ARG A 163 22.64 -23.84 26.61
C ARG A 163 21.43 -24.69 26.22
N ILE A 164 21.20 -25.79 26.94
CA ILE A 164 19.98 -26.60 26.82
C ILE A 164 18.75 -25.76 27.21
N TYR A 165 18.79 -25.06 28.34
CA TYR A 165 17.67 -24.17 28.71
C TYR A 165 17.48 -23.01 27.73
N ARG A 166 18.54 -22.51 27.09
CA ARG A 166 18.42 -21.50 26.03
C ARG A 166 17.74 -22.10 24.80
N TRP A 167 18.13 -23.31 24.40
CA TRP A 167 17.52 -24.04 23.30
C TRP A 167 16.02 -24.26 23.52
N LEU A 168 15.64 -24.74 24.71
CA LEU A 168 14.25 -25.02 25.04
C LEU A 168 13.38 -23.76 25.15
N ARG A 169 13.98 -22.59 25.39
CA ARG A 169 13.29 -21.28 25.42
C ARG A 169 13.29 -20.56 24.07
N ARG A 170 13.69 -21.22 22.99
CA ARG A 170 13.75 -20.61 21.66
C ARG A 170 12.36 -20.20 21.18
N GLY A 171 12.30 -19.08 20.43
CA GLY A 171 11.08 -18.67 19.74
C GLY A 171 10.70 -19.64 18.61
N PRO A 172 9.47 -19.52 18.06
CA PRO A 172 8.95 -20.47 17.06
C PRO A 172 9.81 -20.53 15.79
N PHE A 173 10.26 -19.38 15.27
CA PHE A 173 11.08 -19.29 14.05
C PHE A 173 12.58 -19.18 14.31
N PHE A 174 13.06 -19.63 15.48
CA PHE A 174 14.43 -19.38 15.93
C PHE A 174 15.50 -19.95 14.98
N GLN A 175 15.31 -21.15 14.45
CA GLN A 175 16.29 -21.73 13.53
C GLN A 175 16.25 -21.05 12.16
N GLU A 176 15.07 -20.87 11.59
CA GLU A 176 14.90 -20.34 10.24
C GLU A 176 15.30 -18.87 10.15
N ASP A 177 14.91 -18.05 11.13
CA ASP A 177 15.28 -16.63 11.17
C ASP A 177 16.80 -16.46 11.36
N ASN A 178 17.44 -17.21 12.27
CA ASN A 178 18.90 -17.14 12.41
C ASN A 178 19.62 -17.63 11.15
N TYR A 179 19.13 -18.67 10.49
CA TYR A 179 19.70 -19.13 9.22
C TYR A 179 19.59 -18.04 8.14
N PHE A 180 18.42 -17.44 7.98
CA PHE A 180 18.16 -16.39 6.99
C PHE A 180 18.97 -15.12 7.27
N ARG A 181 18.89 -14.56 8.49
CA ARG A 181 19.53 -13.29 8.86
C ARG A 181 21.06 -13.34 8.87
N ARG A 182 21.65 -14.51 9.11
CA ARG A 182 23.11 -14.67 9.12
C ARG A 182 23.69 -14.89 7.72
N SER A 183 22.93 -15.53 6.84
CA SER A 183 23.34 -15.77 5.45
C SER A 183 23.04 -14.59 4.55
N THR A 184 21.86 -13.98 4.72
CA THR A 184 21.32 -12.96 3.83
C THR A 184 21.25 -11.62 4.54
N LYS A 185 22.13 -10.70 4.13
CA LYS A 185 22.20 -9.33 4.66
C LYS A 185 22.57 -8.35 3.55
N LEU A 186 22.13 -7.11 3.69
CA LEU A 186 22.55 -6.02 2.82
C LEU A 186 24.08 -5.88 2.88
N GLN A 187 24.71 -5.68 1.71
CA GLN A 187 26.11 -5.36 1.67
C GLN A 187 26.36 -3.99 2.32
N ARG A 188 27.58 -3.75 2.79
CA ARG A 188 27.98 -2.46 3.38
C ARG A 188 27.71 -1.27 2.45
N ASN A 189 27.73 -1.49 1.14
CA ASN A 189 27.53 -0.47 0.13
C ASN A 189 26.06 -0.28 -0.28
N GLY A 190 25.12 -1.00 0.35
CA GLY A 190 23.68 -0.92 0.07
C GLY A 190 23.05 -2.04 -0.76
N PRO A 191 23.69 -2.67 -1.77
CA PRO A 191 22.99 -3.64 -2.61
C PRO A 191 22.77 -4.98 -1.89
N VAL A 192 21.71 -5.67 -2.30
CA VAL A 192 21.44 -7.06 -1.89
C VAL A 192 22.43 -7.98 -2.62
N PRO A 193 23.13 -8.88 -1.92
CA PRO A 193 24.10 -9.77 -2.54
C PRO A 193 23.41 -10.76 -3.49
N VAL A 194 23.80 -10.75 -4.76
CA VAL A 194 23.37 -11.76 -5.74
C VAL A 194 24.29 -12.97 -5.62
N SER A 195 23.69 -14.14 -5.39
CA SER A 195 24.45 -15.39 -5.27
C SER A 195 24.76 -15.96 -6.66
N VAL A 196 26.05 -16.13 -6.98
CA VAL A 196 26.50 -16.60 -8.30
C VAL A 196 25.95 -17.98 -8.65
N HIS A 197 25.84 -18.86 -7.63
CA HIS A 197 25.37 -20.24 -7.82
C HIS A 197 23.87 -20.33 -8.16
N GLU A 198 23.06 -19.30 -7.88
CA GLU A 198 21.62 -19.31 -8.20
C GLU A 198 21.27 -18.57 -9.50
N VAL A 199 22.22 -17.89 -10.15
CA VAL A 199 21.97 -17.14 -11.40
C VAL A 199 21.25 -17.98 -12.47
N PRO A 200 21.62 -19.26 -12.72
CA PRO A 200 20.93 -20.09 -13.71
C PRO A 200 19.45 -20.34 -13.36
N LEU A 201 19.11 -20.46 -12.07
CA LEU A 201 17.73 -20.61 -11.61
C LEU A 201 16.94 -19.33 -11.86
N MET A 202 17.52 -18.16 -11.56
CA MET A 202 16.88 -16.86 -11.80
C MET A 202 16.59 -16.64 -13.29
N GLN A 203 17.56 -16.94 -14.16
CA GLN A 203 17.38 -16.86 -15.62
C GLN A 203 16.30 -17.80 -16.11
N ARG A 204 16.20 -19.02 -15.55
CA ARG A 204 15.13 -19.97 -15.87
C ARG A 204 13.75 -19.42 -15.48
N ILE A 205 13.60 -18.83 -14.30
CA ILE A 205 12.35 -18.21 -13.83
C ILE A 205 11.93 -17.09 -14.79
N ILE A 206 12.85 -16.18 -15.11
CA ILE A 206 12.58 -15.07 -16.05
C ILE A 206 12.14 -15.60 -17.42
N ARG A 207 12.82 -16.61 -17.95
CA ARG A 207 12.46 -17.23 -19.23
C ARG A 207 11.07 -17.86 -19.21
N LEU A 208 10.69 -18.56 -18.14
CA LEU A 208 9.36 -19.16 -17.99
C LEU A 208 8.27 -18.07 -17.89
N ALA A 209 8.51 -17.04 -17.09
CA ALA A 209 7.59 -15.91 -16.93
C ALA A 209 7.38 -15.15 -18.24
N ARG A 210 8.45 -14.87 -19.00
CA ARG A 210 8.37 -14.22 -20.32
C ARG A 210 7.59 -15.04 -21.36
N ARG A 211 7.55 -16.37 -21.20
CA ARG A 211 6.72 -17.27 -22.03
C ARG A 211 5.26 -17.35 -21.56
N GLY A 212 4.87 -16.61 -20.52
CA GLY A 212 3.52 -16.64 -19.94
C GLY A 212 3.25 -17.84 -19.02
N GLN A 213 4.25 -18.65 -18.70
CA GLN A 213 4.11 -19.85 -17.86
C GLN A 213 4.23 -19.50 -16.37
N LEU A 214 3.27 -18.74 -15.84
CA LEU A 214 3.32 -18.20 -14.47
C LEU A 214 3.46 -19.30 -13.41
N LYS A 215 2.66 -20.37 -13.48
CA LYS A 215 2.68 -21.47 -12.49
C LYS A 215 4.07 -22.14 -12.42
N ALA A 216 4.64 -22.50 -13.57
CA ALA A 216 5.95 -23.12 -13.62
C ALA A 216 7.05 -22.18 -13.10
N ALA A 217 6.94 -20.88 -13.39
CA ALA A 217 7.87 -19.88 -12.86
C ALA A 217 7.78 -19.76 -11.33
N CYS A 218 6.57 -19.79 -10.75
CA CYS A 218 6.36 -19.78 -9.30
C CYS A 218 6.85 -21.07 -8.61
N GLU A 219 6.71 -22.23 -9.27
CA GLU A 219 7.24 -23.50 -8.75
C GLU A 219 8.77 -23.52 -8.66
N GLU A 220 9.46 -22.90 -9.62
CA GLU A 220 10.91 -22.70 -9.57
C GLU A 220 11.31 -21.59 -8.57
N TYR A 221 10.51 -20.52 -8.46
CA TYR A 221 10.70 -19.47 -7.45
C TYR A 221 10.73 -20.04 -6.02
N ARG A 222 9.90 -21.05 -5.73
CA ARG A 222 9.89 -21.75 -4.42
C ARG A 222 11.24 -22.38 -4.05
N ARG A 223 12.08 -22.70 -5.04
CA ARG A 223 13.38 -23.37 -4.84
C ARG A 223 14.54 -22.39 -4.60
N VAL A 224 14.29 -21.09 -4.76
CA VAL A 224 15.27 -20.03 -4.54
C VAL A 224 15.64 -19.96 -3.05
N THR A 225 16.94 -19.90 -2.75
CA THR A 225 17.43 -19.82 -1.37
C THR A 225 18.03 -18.45 -1.01
N SER A 226 18.45 -17.66 -2.01
CA SER A 226 18.91 -16.28 -1.83
C SER A 226 17.85 -15.26 -2.29
N VAL A 227 18.09 -13.96 -2.09
CA VAL A 227 17.14 -12.95 -2.55
C VAL A 227 17.21 -12.85 -4.09
N PRO A 228 16.10 -13.09 -4.81
CA PRO A 228 16.09 -13.00 -6.26
C PRO A 228 16.21 -11.53 -6.71
N PRO A 229 16.84 -11.25 -7.86
CA PRO A 229 17.01 -9.89 -8.35
C PRO A 229 15.68 -9.28 -8.83
N VAL A 230 15.65 -7.94 -8.93
CA VAL A 230 14.47 -7.15 -9.36
C VAL A 230 13.87 -7.67 -10.68
N ASP A 231 14.72 -8.12 -11.61
CA ASP A 231 14.29 -8.61 -12.93
C ASP A 231 13.37 -9.85 -12.85
N VAL A 232 13.49 -10.66 -11.79
CA VAL A 232 12.57 -11.77 -11.54
C VAL A 232 11.18 -11.25 -11.23
N TYR A 233 11.06 -10.25 -10.35
CA TYR A 233 9.78 -9.62 -10.01
C TYR A 233 9.17 -8.86 -11.19
N ARG A 234 9.98 -8.17 -11.99
CA ARG A 234 9.52 -7.53 -13.24
C ARG A 234 8.90 -8.55 -14.19
N ALA A 235 9.59 -9.67 -14.42
CA ALA A 235 9.10 -10.72 -15.31
C ALA A 235 7.84 -11.42 -14.78
N LEU A 236 7.80 -11.75 -13.48
CA LEU A 236 6.65 -12.41 -12.85
C LEU A 236 5.40 -11.51 -12.88
N THR A 237 5.53 -10.24 -12.47
CA THR A 237 4.39 -9.30 -12.49
C THR A 237 3.93 -8.98 -13.91
N ALA A 238 4.85 -8.86 -14.88
CA ALA A 238 4.49 -8.71 -16.29
C ALA A 238 3.68 -9.90 -16.82
N ALA A 239 4.03 -11.13 -16.41
CA ALA A 239 3.29 -12.34 -16.78
C ALA A 239 1.86 -12.39 -16.19
N CYS A 240 1.58 -11.67 -15.10
CA CYS A 240 0.24 -11.55 -14.52
C CYS A 240 -0.68 -10.61 -15.32
N VAL A 241 -0.13 -9.64 -16.06
CA VAL A 241 -0.90 -8.60 -16.76
C VAL A 241 -1.87 -9.16 -17.80
N PRO A 242 -1.49 -10.09 -18.71
CA PRO A 242 -2.41 -10.61 -19.74
C PRO A 242 -3.62 -11.35 -19.16
N GLY A 243 -3.43 -12.07 -18.04
CA GLY A 243 -4.47 -12.85 -17.39
C GLY A 243 -5.30 -12.08 -16.36
N ALA A 244 -5.05 -10.78 -16.16
CA ALA A 244 -5.66 -9.96 -15.10
C ALA A 244 -5.55 -10.60 -13.70
N LYS A 245 -4.46 -11.34 -13.43
CA LYS A 245 -4.23 -12.09 -12.18
C LYS A 245 -3.73 -11.15 -11.08
N LEU A 246 -4.61 -10.28 -10.61
CA LEU A 246 -4.26 -9.22 -9.67
C LEU A 246 -3.80 -9.76 -8.31
N ALA A 247 -4.46 -10.78 -7.77
CA ALA A 247 -4.10 -11.38 -6.49
C ALA A 247 -2.67 -11.95 -6.50
N ASP A 248 -2.33 -12.69 -7.57
CA ASP A 248 -0.97 -13.24 -7.74
C ASP A 248 0.07 -12.13 -7.88
N ALA A 249 -0.22 -11.07 -8.64
CA ALA A 249 0.68 -9.91 -8.78
C ALA A 249 0.92 -9.20 -7.44
N ILE A 250 -0.13 -9.03 -6.62
CA ILE A 250 -0.02 -8.45 -5.28
C ILE A 250 0.81 -9.35 -4.36
N ALA A 251 0.55 -10.66 -4.35
CA ALA A 251 1.31 -11.60 -3.53
C ALA A 251 2.81 -11.63 -3.91
N ILE A 252 3.13 -11.58 -5.21
CA ILE A 252 4.52 -11.52 -5.69
C ILE A 252 5.21 -10.23 -5.23
N PHE A 253 4.52 -9.10 -5.31
CA PHE A 253 5.05 -7.82 -4.84
C PHE A 253 5.23 -7.79 -3.32
N GLU A 254 4.21 -8.21 -2.56
CA GLU A 254 4.25 -8.24 -1.09
C GLU A 254 5.32 -9.21 -0.55
N ASP A 255 5.66 -10.25 -1.29
CA ASP A 255 6.77 -11.14 -0.94
C ASP A 255 8.13 -10.44 -1.05
N GLY A 256 8.35 -9.67 -2.12
CA GLY A 256 9.58 -8.89 -2.27
C GLY A 256 9.60 -7.59 -1.46
N ASN A 257 8.43 -7.06 -1.08
CA ASN A 257 8.26 -5.83 -0.32
C ASN A 257 8.35 -6.12 1.19
N SER A 258 9.15 -5.35 1.94
CA SER A 258 9.41 -5.50 3.39
C SER A 258 10.07 -6.81 3.86
N ARG A 259 9.80 -7.98 3.26
CA ARG A 259 10.41 -9.26 3.65
C ARG A 259 11.80 -9.45 3.07
N LEU A 260 11.95 -9.18 1.77
CA LEU A 260 13.19 -9.37 1.01
C LEU A 260 13.84 -8.02 0.67
N PHE A 261 13.97 -7.15 1.69
CA PHE A 261 14.68 -5.88 1.59
C PHE A 261 14.16 -4.91 0.51
N TYR A 262 12.85 -4.94 0.23
CA TYR A 262 12.20 -4.02 -0.71
C TYR A 262 12.67 -4.17 -2.17
N VAL A 263 13.19 -5.35 -2.56
CA VAL A 263 13.63 -5.61 -3.94
C VAL A 263 12.50 -5.52 -4.96
N ALA A 264 11.25 -5.79 -4.56
CA ALA A 264 10.09 -5.61 -5.43
C ALA A 264 9.61 -4.15 -5.55
N ARG A 265 10.16 -3.22 -4.75
CA ARG A 265 9.79 -1.80 -4.76
C ARG A 265 10.50 -1.06 -5.90
N ASP A 266 10.12 -1.45 -7.10
CA ASP A 266 10.66 -0.96 -8.37
C ASP A 266 9.55 -0.34 -9.22
N GLY A 267 9.92 0.67 -10.02
CA GLY A 267 8.96 1.41 -10.85
C GLY A 267 8.27 0.53 -11.90
N GLU A 268 8.99 -0.40 -12.53
CA GLU A 268 8.41 -1.30 -13.53
C GLU A 268 7.48 -2.34 -12.89
N VAL A 269 7.86 -2.86 -11.72
CA VAL A 269 7.03 -3.80 -10.94
C VAL A 269 5.70 -3.15 -10.56
N LEU A 270 5.74 -1.96 -9.96
CA LEU A 270 4.52 -1.22 -9.58
C LEU A 270 3.68 -0.82 -10.80
N HIS A 271 4.32 -0.45 -11.91
CA HIS A 271 3.62 -0.18 -13.17
C HIS A 271 2.88 -1.43 -13.70
N ASN A 272 3.50 -2.61 -13.65
CA ASN A 272 2.84 -3.86 -14.04
C ASN A 272 1.67 -4.22 -13.11
N MET A 273 1.81 -3.98 -11.80
CA MET A 273 0.71 -4.16 -10.85
C MET A 273 -0.45 -3.22 -11.14
N LEU A 274 -0.18 -1.94 -11.41
CA LEU A 274 -1.20 -0.97 -11.78
C LEU A 274 -1.94 -1.42 -13.05
N ARG A 275 -1.21 -1.86 -14.07
CA ARG A 275 -1.80 -2.41 -15.30
C ARG A 275 -2.68 -3.64 -15.04
N CYS A 276 -2.29 -4.51 -14.10
CA CYS A 276 -3.14 -5.63 -13.65
C CYS A 276 -4.42 -5.12 -12.99
N ALA A 277 -4.32 -4.13 -12.09
CA ALA A 277 -5.47 -3.57 -11.37
C ALA A 277 -6.47 -2.88 -12.31
N ILE A 278 -5.95 -2.13 -13.31
CA ILE A 278 -6.74 -1.52 -14.37
C ILE A 278 -7.44 -2.57 -15.22
N ARG A 279 -6.74 -3.63 -15.63
CA ARG A 279 -7.34 -4.72 -16.42
C ARG A 279 -8.41 -5.48 -15.65
N ALA A 280 -8.23 -5.63 -14.34
CA ALA A 280 -9.22 -6.21 -13.43
C ALA A 280 -10.34 -5.23 -13.03
N LYS A 281 -10.32 -3.98 -13.54
CA LYS A 281 -11.26 -2.89 -13.22
C LYS A 281 -11.42 -2.63 -11.71
N HIS A 282 -10.35 -2.80 -10.94
CA HIS A 282 -10.42 -2.73 -9.47
C HIS A 282 -9.98 -1.36 -8.94
N ARG A 283 -10.93 -0.42 -8.79
CA ARG A 283 -10.68 0.98 -8.36
C ARG A 283 -9.84 1.09 -7.08
N VAL A 284 -10.24 0.38 -6.02
CA VAL A 284 -9.53 0.43 -4.72
C VAL A 284 -8.07 -0.03 -4.85
N ARG A 285 -7.78 -1.02 -5.71
CA ARG A 285 -6.42 -1.54 -5.89
C ARG A 285 -5.56 -0.63 -6.76
N VAL A 286 -6.15 0.14 -7.67
CA VAL A 286 -5.45 1.24 -8.37
C VAL A 286 -4.95 2.26 -7.36
N MET A 287 -5.81 2.72 -6.45
CA MET A 287 -5.42 3.66 -5.39
C MET A 287 -4.44 3.07 -4.39
N TRP A 288 -4.55 1.78 -4.07
CA TRP A 288 -3.57 1.10 -3.23
C TRP A 288 -2.17 1.07 -3.89
N VAL A 289 -2.06 0.74 -5.18
CA VAL A 289 -0.76 0.77 -5.89
C VAL A 289 -0.19 2.19 -5.93
N TYR A 290 -1.03 3.19 -6.19
CA TYR A 290 -0.64 4.60 -6.11
C TYR A 290 -0.07 4.97 -4.73
N ASN A 291 -0.77 4.61 -3.65
CA ASN A 291 -0.30 4.88 -2.28
C ASN A 291 1.03 4.16 -1.96
N VAL A 292 1.16 2.90 -2.40
CA VAL A 292 2.41 2.15 -2.27
C VAL A 292 3.55 2.84 -3.02
N MET A 293 3.30 3.36 -4.23
CA MET A 293 4.28 4.10 -5.04
C MET A 293 4.77 5.37 -4.33
N VAL A 294 3.86 6.16 -3.74
CA VAL A 294 4.22 7.36 -2.96
C VAL A 294 5.16 6.99 -1.81
N GLY A 295 4.87 5.89 -1.12
CA GLY A 295 5.68 5.40 -0.01
C GLY A 295 5.54 6.21 1.26
N ARG A 296 6.19 5.74 2.33
CA ARG A 296 6.22 6.44 3.62
C ARG A 296 7.66 6.78 3.97
N HIS A 297 7.82 7.50 5.08
CA HIS A 297 9.12 7.91 5.59
C HIS A 297 10.10 6.73 5.74
N TYR A 298 9.62 5.57 6.21
CA TYR A 298 10.48 4.41 6.42
C TYR A 298 11.10 3.90 5.11
N GLU A 299 10.30 3.67 4.09
CA GLU A 299 10.77 3.12 2.82
C GLU A 299 11.62 4.11 2.04
N ASN A 300 11.22 5.39 2.06
CA ASN A 300 11.88 6.43 1.26
C ASN A 300 13.18 6.93 1.93
N VAL A 301 13.18 7.16 3.27
CA VAL A 301 14.32 7.78 3.96
C VAL A 301 15.24 6.75 4.63
N VAL A 302 14.68 5.77 5.34
CA VAL A 302 15.47 4.79 6.11
C VAL A 302 16.03 3.72 5.19
N VAL A 303 15.17 3.11 4.37
CA VAL A 303 15.57 2.04 3.43
C VAL A 303 16.19 2.61 2.16
N ARG A 304 15.78 3.82 1.74
CA ARG A 304 16.16 4.45 0.47
C ARG A 304 15.76 3.63 -0.77
N ALA A 305 14.61 2.97 -0.68
CA ALA A 305 13.98 2.25 -1.80
C ALA A 305 12.81 3.08 -2.35
N GLU A 306 13.08 4.32 -2.74
CA GLU A 306 12.09 5.18 -3.38
C GLU A 306 11.97 4.87 -4.87
N VAL A 307 10.79 5.13 -5.45
CA VAL A 307 10.54 4.91 -6.87
C VAL A 307 11.07 6.10 -7.67
N ASP A 308 11.76 5.85 -8.78
CA ASP A 308 12.26 6.90 -9.67
C ASP A 308 11.14 7.86 -10.10
N VAL A 309 11.50 9.14 -10.26
CA VAL A 309 10.58 10.23 -10.59
C VAL A 309 9.79 9.94 -11.87
N ILE A 310 10.46 9.45 -12.92
CA ILE A 310 9.82 9.12 -14.20
C ILE A 310 8.82 7.97 -14.06
N TRP A 311 9.15 6.98 -13.23
CA TRP A 311 8.23 5.87 -12.95
C TRP A 311 7.04 6.33 -12.12
N ARG A 312 7.24 7.21 -11.13
CA ARG A 312 6.15 7.83 -10.38
C ARG A 312 5.17 8.55 -11.30
N TYR A 313 5.69 9.36 -12.22
CA TYR A 313 4.87 10.03 -13.23
C TYR A 313 4.09 9.03 -14.09
N ARG A 314 4.73 7.98 -14.61
CA ARG A 314 4.07 6.96 -15.45
C ARG A 314 2.98 6.17 -14.72
N ILE A 315 3.18 5.89 -13.44
CA ILE A 315 2.20 5.17 -12.61
C ILE A 315 1.03 6.12 -12.29
N ALA A 316 1.31 7.33 -11.82
CA ALA A 316 0.29 8.31 -11.46
C ALA A 316 -0.55 8.74 -12.68
N SER A 317 0.07 9.04 -13.82
CA SER A 317 -0.64 9.40 -15.07
C SER A 317 -1.54 8.26 -15.59
N LEU A 318 -1.08 7.02 -15.51
CA LEU A 318 -1.88 5.86 -15.91
C LEU A 318 -3.03 5.57 -14.94
N ALA A 319 -2.82 5.78 -13.63
CA ALA A 319 -3.87 5.67 -12.63
C ALA A 319 -4.93 6.77 -12.85
N LEU A 320 -4.48 8.00 -13.09
CA LEU A 320 -5.32 9.14 -13.41
C LEU A 320 -6.16 8.91 -14.66
N GLU A 321 -5.56 8.40 -15.75
CA GLU A 321 -6.28 8.03 -16.98
C GLU A 321 -7.43 7.07 -16.68
N TYR A 322 -7.18 6.03 -15.89
CA TYR A 322 -8.20 5.03 -15.54
C TYR A 322 -9.32 5.62 -14.68
N LEU A 323 -8.98 6.43 -13.68
CA LEU A 323 -9.95 7.02 -12.74
C LEU A 323 -10.86 8.02 -13.46
N LEU A 324 -10.30 8.88 -14.31
CA LEU A 324 -11.07 9.85 -15.09
C LEU A 324 -11.96 9.17 -16.15
N ASP A 325 -11.44 8.17 -16.87
CA ASP A 325 -12.26 7.39 -17.82
C ASP A 325 -13.36 6.55 -17.11
N SER A 326 -13.26 6.36 -15.78
CA SER A 326 -14.24 5.61 -14.97
C SER A 326 -15.14 6.53 -14.12
N ASN A 327 -15.13 7.84 -14.33
CA ASN A 327 -15.90 8.84 -13.56
C ASN A 327 -15.61 8.85 -12.04
N ALA A 328 -14.39 8.51 -11.63
CA ALA A 328 -13.95 8.55 -10.24
C ALA A 328 -13.24 9.89 -9.92
N GLY A 329 -14.02 10.97 -9.82
CA GLY A 329 -13.50 12.34 -9.68
C GLY A 329 -12.68 12.60 -8.41
N GLU A 330 -13.13 12.12 -7.25
CA GLU A 330 -12.47 12.35 -5.96
C GLU A 330 -11.07 11.72 -5.90
N GLU A 331 -10.96 10.45 -6.29
CA GLU A 331 -9.67 9.77 -6.34
C GLU A 331 -8.76 10.34 -7.43
N ALA A 332 -9.32 10.76 -8.57
CA ALA A 332 -8.57 11.40 -9.64
C ALA A 332 -7.95 12.73 -9.20
N ARG A 333 -8.67 13.56 -8.45
CA ARG A 333 -8.13 14.81 -7.87
C ARG A 333 -6.98 14.55 -6.94
N THR A 334 -7.11 13.57 -6.06
CA THR A 334 -6.03 13.19 -5.13
C THR A 334 -4.73 12.84 -5.87
N VAL A 335 -4.83 12.13 -7.01
CA VAL A 335 -3.67 11.79 -7.84
C VAL A 335 -3.16 13.01 -8.62
N TYR A 336 -4.05 13.87 -9.09
CA TYR A 336 -3.71 15.10 -9.79
C TYR A 336 -2.99 16.11 -8.87
N ASP A 337 -3.49 16.32 -7.66
CA ASP A 337 -2.88 17.19 -6.66
C ASP A 337 -1.46 16.73 -6.34
N TYR A 338 -1.23 15.42 -6.23
CA TYR A 338 0.12 14.87 -6.08
C TYR A 338 1.03 15.21 -7.27
N LEU A 339 0.53 15.16 -8.51
CA LEU A 339 1.31 15.58 -9.67
C LEU A 339 1.65 17.07 -9.61
N VAL A 340 0.73 17.91 -9.16
CA VAL A 340 0.94 19.36 -8.96
C VAL A 340 1.98 19.61 -7.87
N GLU A 341 1.81 19.04 -6.68
CA GLU A 341 2.72 19.18 -5.53
C GLU A 341 4.16 18.76 -5.87
N ASN A 342 4.32 17.69 -6.64
CA ASN A 342 5.63 17.17 -7.04
C ASN A 342 6.17 17.79 -8.35
N LYS A 343 5.49 18.79 -8.93
CA LYS A 343 5.86 19.44 -10.21
C LYS A 343 6.02 18.45 -11.37
N LEU A 344 5.14 17.45 -11.45
CA LEU A 344 5.14 16.38 -12.44
C LEU A 344 4.10 16.56 -13.55
N VAL A 345 3.33 17.65 -13.51
CA VAL A 345 2.28 17.97 -14.48
C VAL A 345 2.84 18.08 -15.92
N ASP A 346 4.04 18.65 -16.08
CA ASP A 346 4.73 18.84 -17.36
C ASP A 346 5.76 17.73 -17.69
N CYS A 347 5.72 16.61 -16.97
CA CYS A 347 6.77 15.60 -17.07
C CYS A 347 6.83 14.92 -18.45
N ASP A 348 5.70 14.77 -19.16
CA ASP A 348 5.65 14.31 -20.56
C ASP A 348 6.43 15.24 -21.50
N LEU A 349 6.31 16.56 -21.35
CA LEU A 349 7.07 17.53 -22.12
C LEU A 349 8.56 17.41 -21.82
N HIS A 350 8.94 17.35 -20.54
CA HIS A 350 10.33 17.19 -20.13
C HIS A 350 10.94 15.88 -20.63
N VAL A 351 10.19 14.77 -20.57
CA VAL A 351 10.65 13.47 -21.11
C VAL A 351 10.85 13.57 -22.61
N ARG A 352 9.92 14.16 -23.35
CA ARG A 352 10.04 14.30 -24.81
C ARG A 352 11.19 15.22 -25.19
N LEU A 353 11.36 16.34 -24.50
CA LEU A 353 12.51 17.24 -24.65
C LEU A 353 13.80 16.46 -24.39
N GLY A 354 13.87 15.69 -23.31
CA GLY A 354 15.02 14.83 -22.99
C GLY A 354 15.42 13.86 -24.11
N HIS A 355 14.47 13.34 -24.88
CA HIS A 355 14.79 12.50 -26.06
C HIS A 355 15.39 13.33 -27.20
N VAL A 356 14.88 14.53 -27.47
CA VAL A 356 15.43 15.46 -28.47
C VAL A 356 16.84 15.91 -28.06
N MET A 357 17.01 16.24 -26.78
CA MET A 357 18.30 16.56 -26.17
C MET A 357 19.29 15.41 -26.31
N GLN A 358 18.88 14.16 -26.07
CA GLN A 358 19.73 12.98 -26.24
C GLN A 358 20.18 12.80 -27.70
N GLN A 359 19.32 13.09 -28.68
CA GLN A 359 19.69 13.09 -30.09
C GLN A 359 20.67 14.21 -30.42
N ALA A 360 20.41 15.43 -29.96
CA ALA A 360 21.29 16.58 -30.14
C ALA A 360 22.69 16.35 -29.53
N LEU A 361 22.77 15.72 -28.36
CA LEU A 361 24.05 15.33 -27.74
C LEU A 361 24.80 14.27 -28.56
N LYS A 362 24.10 13.30 -29.15
CA LYS A 362 24.72 12.33 -30.07
C LYS A 362 25.26 13.00 -31.33
N GLU A 363 24.64 14.09 -31.76
CA GLU A 363 25.08 14.94 -32.87
C GLU A 363 26.16 15.96 -32.46
N GLY A 364 26.58 16.00 -31.18
CA GLY A 364 27.62 16.90 -30.67
C GLY A 364 27.17 18.34 -30.41
N LYS A 365 25.87 18.62 -30.44
CA LYS A 365 25.31 19.96 -30.15
C LYS A 365 25.25 20.20 -28.64
N THR A 366 25.38 21.47 -28.23
CA THR A 366 25.12 21.89 -26.84
C THR A 366 23.62 21.94 -26.57
N VAL A 367 23.23 21.68 -25.32
CA VAL A 367 21.83 21.53 -24.97
C VAL A 367 21.52 22.25 -23.66
N HIS A 368 20.45 23.05 -23.68
CA HIS A 368 19.94 23.79 -22.53
C HIS A 368 18.43 23.58 -22.39
N VAL A 369 17.95 23.55 -21.14
CA VAL A 369 16.51 23.53 -20.85
C VAL A 369 16.04 24.98 -20.72
N GLN A 370 15.27 25.45 -21.69
CA GLN A 370 14.65 26.78 -21.72
C GLN A 370 13.14 26.65 -21.90
N GLN A 371 12.37 27.62 -21.43
CA GLN A 371 10.92 27.61 -21.54
C GLN A 371 10.46 27.61 -23.01
N ASP A 372 11.13 28.41 -23.85
CA ASP A 372 10.87 28.46 -25.30
C ASP A 372 11.01 27.09 -25.97
N ALA A 373 11.92 26.25 -25.47
CA ALA A 373 12.11 24.89 -25.98
C ALA A 373 10.97 23.95 -25.57
N LEU A 374 10.33 24.17 -24.41
CA LEU A 374 9.15 23.43 -23.98
C LEU A 374 7.91 23.90 -24.75
N ASP A 375 7.75 25.20 -24.91
CA ASP A 375 6.62 25.81 -25.62
C ASP A 375 6.67 25.47 -27.13
N GLY A 376 7.87 25.34 -27.69
CA GLY A 376 8.11 24.91 -29.07
C GLY A 376 7.85 23.41 -29.33
N MET A 377 7.55 22.59 -28.31
CA MET A 377 7.30 21.17 -28.51
C MET A 377 5.99 20.93 -29.26
N ALA A 378 5.95 19.90 -30.11
CA ALA A 378 4.70 19.55 -30.80
C ALA A 378 3.55 19.25 -29.83
N LEU A 379 3.83 18.70 -28.63
CA LEU A 379 2.80 18.42 -27.64
C LEU A 379 2.14 19.70 -27.09
N SER A 380 2.89 20.76 -26.81
CA SER A 380 2.37 22.04 -26.33
C SER A 380 1.65 22.81 -27.45
N GLN A 381 2.24 22.88 -28.64
CA GLN A 381 1.64 23.57 -29.78
C GLN A 381 0.27 22.99 -30.16
N ASN A 382 0.16 21.65 -30.15
CA ASN A 382 -1.10 20.98 -30.46
C ASN A 382 -2.23 21.35 -29.48
N VAL A 383 -1.91 21.56 -28.20
CA VAL A 383 -2.89 21.93 -27.17
C VAL A 383 -3.51 23.29 -27.48
N VAL A 384 -2.68 24.27 -27.82
CA VAL A 384 -3.12 25.63 -28.18
C VAL A 384 -4.08 25.58 -29.37
N VAL A 385 -3.83 24.69 -30.34
CA VAL A 385 -4.70 24.51 -31.51
C VAL A 385 -6.05 23.87 -31.17
N VAL A 386 -6.13 22.98 -30.17
CA VAL A 386 -7.39 22.30 -29.81
C VAL A 386 -8.17 23.00 -28.71
N ALA A 387 -7.53 23.84 -27.91
CA ALA A 387 -8.16 24.52 -26.77
C ALA A 387 -9.50 25.19 -27.10
N PRO A 388 -9.70 25.87 -28.26
CA PRO A 388 -10.98 26.50 -28.59
C PRO A 388 -12.14 25.49 -28.72
N GLN A 389 -11.88 24.34 -29.34
CA GLN A 389 -12.89 23.28 -29.51
C GLN A 389 -13.29 22.67 -28.17
N VAL A 390 -12.35 22.55 -27.23
CA VAL A 390 -12.63 22.05 -25.89
C VAL A 390 -13.37 23.08 -25.05
N ALA A 391 -13.01 24.37 -25.13
CA ALA A 391 -13.73 25.44 -24.45
C ALA A 391 -15.21 25.49 -24.86
N VAL A 392 -15.48 25.39 -26.16
CA VAL A 392 -16.85 25.30 -26.70
C VAL A 392 -17.57 24.05 -26.21
N ALA A 393 -16.91 22.89 -26.20
CA ALA A 393 -17.52 21.64 -25.74
C ALA A 393 -17.85 21.64 -24.24
N VAL A 394 -16.95 22.18 -23.40
CA VAL A 394 -17.20 22.35 -21.96
C VAL A 394 -18.38 23.30 -21.72
N TYR A 395 -18.44 24.41 -22.46
CA TYR A 395 -19.57 25.34 -22.34
C TYR A 395 -20.89 24.73 -22.80
N ALA A 396 -20.88 23.96 -23.90
CA ALA A 396 -22.06 23.25 -24.39
C ALA A 396 -22.57 22.22 -23.37
N ARG A 397 -21.68 21.42 -22.78
CA ARG A 397 -22.02 20.46 -21.72
C ARG A 397 -22.60 21.14 -20.49
N TYR A 398 -21.99 22.23 -20.05
CA TYR A 398 -22.53 23.06 -18.96
C TYR A 398 -23.94 23.58 -19.27
N LEU A 399 -24.21 24.02 -20.50
CA LEU A 399 -25.55 24.43 -20.92
C LEU A 399 -26.55 23.27 -20.92
N GLU A 400 -26.14 22.07 -21.37
CA GLU A 400 -26.96 20.85 -21.31
C GLU A 400 -27.29 20.48 -19.85
N THR A 401 -26.31 20.43 -18.95
CA THR A 401 -26.53 20.17 -17.51
C THR A 401 -27.49 21.20 -16.90
N MET A 402 -27.32 22.46 -17.27
CA MET A 402 -28.19 23.54 -16.82
C MET A 402 -29.60 23.47 -17.41
N GLN A 403 -29.79 22.98 -18.63
CA GLN A 403 -31.11 22.75 -19.23
C GLN A 403 -31.84 21.56 -18.59
N GLU A 404 -31.12 20.46 -18.33
CA GLU A 404 -31.67 19.31 -17.60
C GLU A 404 -32.04 19.67 -16.16
N GLY A 405 -31.22 20.49 -15.48
CA GLY A 405 -31.54 21.06 -14.17
C GLY A 405 -32.67 22.10 -14.21
N ALA A 406 -32.76 22.87 -15.31
CA ALA A 406 -33.80 23.89 -15.50
C ALA A 406 -35.18 23.31 -15.79
N ALA A 407 -35.28 22.05 -16.21
CA ALA A 407 -36.57 21.35 -16.38
C ALA A 407 -37.40 21.31 -15.08
N TRP A 408 -36.78 21.56 -13.92
CA TRP A 408 -37.46 21.66 -12.62
C TRP A 408 -37.34 23.03 -11.92
N THR A 409 -36.42 23.93 -12.31
CA THR A 409 -36.21 25.22 -11.63
C THR A 409 -35.64 26.34 -12.51
N ASP A 410 -36.18 27.57 -12.46
CA ASP A 410 -35.58 28.79 -13.07
C ASP A 410 -34.28 29.28 -12.38
N ALA A 411 -33.85 28.58 -11.32
CA ALA A 411 -32.65 28.89 -10.57
C ALA A 411 -31.41 28.38 -11.33
N ARG A 412 -30.93 29.17 -12.29
CA ARG A 412 -29.64 28.92 -12.95
C ARG A 412 -28.54 29.01 -11.87
N GLY A 413 -27.71 27.98 -11.74
CA GLY A 413 -26.44 28.04 -11.01
C GLY A 413 -25.54 29.19 -11.46
N LEU A 414 -24.39 29.37 -10.80
CA LEU A 414 -23.46 30.46 -11.09
C LEU A 414 -23.10 30.50 -12.59
N PRO A 415 -23.33 31.63 -13.30
CA PRO A 415 -23.21 31.69 -14.75
C PRO A 415 -21.75 31.53 -15.19
N LEU A 416 -21.51 30.58 -16.10
CA LEU A 416 -20.23 30.47 -16.82
C LEU A 416 -20.21 31.46 -18.00
N THR A 417 -19.11 32.19 -18.15
CA THR A 417 -18.94 33.15 -19.25
C THR A 417 -18.86 32.45 -20.59
N ASP A 418 -19.71 32.83 -21.54
CA ASP A 418 -19.70 32.29 -22.90
C ASP A 418 -18.32 32.49 -23.57
N PRO A 419 -17.66 31.43 -24.07
CA PRO A 419 -16.36 31.53 -24.73
C PRO A 419 -16.37 32.48 -25.93
N ALA A 420 -17.50 32.62 -26.64
CA ALA A 420 -17.62 33.54 -27.79
C ALA A 420 -17.43 35.02 -27.38
N LYS A 421 -17.84 35.40 -26.17
CA LYS A 421 -17.70 36.78 -25.66
C LYS A 421 -16.25 37.17 -25.35
N THR A 422 -15.36 36.19 -25.26
CA THR A 422 -13.94 36.39 -24.91
C THR A 422 -12.99 36.05 -26.08
N GLY A 423 -13.52 35.65 -27.25
CA GLY A 423 -12.73 35.17 -28.38
C GLY A 423 -12.06 33.81 -28.15
N ALA A 424 -12.48 33.09 -27.10
CA ALA A 424 -11.95 31.77 -26.72
C ALA A 424 -12.44 30.63 -27.64
N ASP A 425 -13.42 30.89 -28.49
CA ASP A 425 -13.97 29.98 -29.49
C ASP A 425 -13.09 29.86 -30.75
N THR A 426 -12.25 30.88 -31.00
CA THR A 426 -11.46 31.01 -32.24
C THR A 426 -9.96 31.15 -31.97
N ASN A 427 -9.56 31.82 -30.89
CA ASN A 427 -8.15 32.03 -30.54
C ASN A 427 -7.67 31.04 -29.47
N GLY A 428 -6.65 30.23 -29.81
CA GLY A 428 -6.07 29.24 -28.90
C GLY A 428 -5.53 29.79 -27.58
N ALA A 429 -4.84 30.95 -27.61
CA ALA A 429 -4.31 31.55 -26.39
C ALA A 429 -5.43 32.10 -25.50
N ALA A 430 -6.46 32.70 -26.10
CA ALA A 430 -7.66 33.15 -25.38
C ALA A 430 -8.44 31.97 -24.79
N ALA A 431 -8.49 30.84 -25.49
CA ALA A 431 -9.15 29.62 -25.02
C ALA A 431 -8.48 29.02 -23.77
N VAL A 432 -7.14 28.94 -23.76
CA VAL A 432 -6.38 28.47 -22.60
C VAL A 432 -6.57 29.43 -21.41
N ALA A 433 -6.55 30.75 -21.65
CA ALA A 433 -6.79 31.75 -20.63
C ALA A 433 -8.22 31.68 -20.06
N TRP A 434 -9.22 31.49 -20.93
CA TRP A 434 -10.62 31.29 -20.52
C TRP A 434 -10.78 30.02 -19.68
N LEU A 435 -10.20 28.89 -20.10
CA LEU A 435 -10.22 27.65 -19.32
C LEU A 435 -9.56 27.83 -17.96
N LYS A 436 -8.45 28.58 -17.88
CA LYS A 436 -7.77 28.86 -16.61
C LYS A 436 -8.57 29.80 -15.71
N ALA A 437 -9.29 30.76 -16.27
CA ALA A 437 -10.19 31.63 -15.50
C ALA A 437 -11.44 30.89 -15.02
N ALA A 438 -11.98 30.00 -15.86
CA ALA A 438 -13.13 29.16 -15.54
C ALA A 438 -12.78 28.10 -14.49
N PHE A 439 -11.62 27.45 -14.60
CA PHE A 439 -11.19 26.34 -13.74
C PHE A 439 -9.80 26.66 -13.16
N PRO A 440 -9.72 27.54 -12.13
CA PRO A 440 -8.45 28.07 -11.63
C PRO A 440 -7.59 27.02 -10.92
N ASP A 441 -8.22 25.98 -10.40
CA ASP A 441 -7.63 24.88 -9.62
C ASP A 441 -6.83 23.88 -10.46
N ILE A 442 -7.06 23.83 -11.77
CA ILE A 442 -6.36 22.92 -12.68
C ILE A 442 -5.42 23.68 -13.64
N ASP A 443 -4.47 22.96 -14.22
CA ASP A 443 -3.72 23.40 -15.40
C ASP A 443 -4.38 22.81 -16.65
N PRO A 444 -5.19 23.61 -17.38
CA PRO A 444 -5.91 23.11 -18.54
C PRO A 444 -4.96 22.61 -19.63
N ALA A 445 -3.78 23.21 -19.79
CA ALA A 445 -2.85 22.81 -20.83
C ALA A 445 -2.31 21.38 -20.61
N ALA A 446 -2.09 21.00 -19.35
CA ALA A 446 -1.66 19.67 -19.00
C ALA A 446 -2.75 18.62 -19.11
N VAL A 447 -3.97 18.94 -18.64
CA VAL A 447 -5.12 18.01 -18.75
C VAL A 447 -5.40 17.68 -20.22
N LEU A 448 -5.36 18.69 -21.10
CA LEU A 448 -5.52 18.49 -22.54
C LEU A 448 -4.43 17.57 -23.13
N ARG A 449 -3.15 17.71 -22.71
CA ARG A 449 -2.08 16.79 -23.14
C ARG A 449 -2.31 15.37 -22.68
N LEU A 450 -2.69 15.17 -21.42
CA LEU A 450 -2.92 13.86 -20.84
C LEU A 450 -4.11 13.14 -21.52
N ALA A 451 -5.16 13.88 -21.92
CA ALA A 451 -6.33 13.31 -22.59
C ALA A 451 -6.07 12.80 -24.02
N ARG A 452 -4.95 13.19 -24.65
CA ARG A 452 -4.63 12.92 -26.07
C ARG A 452 -4.56 11.44 -26.40
N PHE A 453 -3.89 10.66 -25.56
CA PHE A 453 -3.66 9.24 -25.82
C PHE A 453 -4.62 8.39 -25.00
N ARG A 454 -5.25 7.40 -25.64
CA ARG A 454 -6.09 6.41 -24.95
C ARG A 454 -5.41 5.05 -24.97
N ARG A 455 -5.36 4.40 -23.81
CA ARG A 455 -4.72 3.07 -23.64
C ARG A 455 -3.30 3.04 -24.22
N ASN A 456 -2.54 4.10 -24.00
CA ASN A 456 -1.14 4.27 -24.40
C ASN A 456 -0.80 4.03 -25.88
N SER A 457 -1.77 4.07 -26.80
CA SER A 457 -1.50 3.70 -28.21
C SER A 457 -2.36 4.41 -29.25
N LYS A 458 -3.62 4.77 -28.96
CA LYS A 458 -4.47 5.50 -29.90
C LYS A 458 -4.34 7.01 -29.65
N ASP A 459 -3.75 7.72 -30.61
CA ASP A 459 -3.80 9.19 -30.65
C ASP A 459 -5.22 9.62 -31.06
N LEU A 460 -6.01 10.07 -30.08
CA LEU A 460 -7.39 10.49 -30.32
C LEU A 460 -7.43 11.82 -31.08
N MET A 461 -6.48 12.71 -30.82
CA MET A 461 -6.48 14.05 -31.40
C MET A 461 -6.28 14.03 -32.92
N ALA A 462 -5.49 13.08 -33.42
CA ALA A 462 -5.21 12.90 -34.85
C ALA A 462 -6.21 11.98 -35.58
N LYS A 463 -6.81 11.01 -34.87
CA LYS A 463 -7.70 9.99 -35.48
C LYS A 463 -9.19 10.26 -35.23
N ASP A 464 -9.55 10.50 -33.97
CA ASP A 464 -10.94 10.62 -33.51
C ASP A 464 -11.13 11.95 -32.76
N ARG A 465 -11.04 13.05 -33.50
CA ARG A 465 -11.14 14.41 -32.95
C ARG A 465 -12.34 14.64 -32.01
N PRO A 466 -13.59 14.25 -32.36
CA PRO A 466 -14.73 14.48 -31.46
C PRO A 466 -14.62 13.68 -30.16
N ALA A 467 -14.10 12.44 -30.21
CA ALA A 467 -13.92 11.62 -29.02
C ALA A 467 -12.85 12.21 -28.07
N TYR A 468 -11.78 12.79 -28.63
CA TYR A 468 -10.80 13.55 -27.84
C TYR A 468 -11.45 14.74 -27.14
N VAL A 469 -12.19 15.57 -27.88
CA VAL A 469 -12.79 16.81 -27.35
C VAL A 469 -13.75 16.50 -26.20
N GLN A 470 -14.61 15.49 -26.35
CA GLN A 470 -15.53 15.08 -25.29
C GLN A 470 -14.81 14.51 -24.06
N ARG A 471 -13.79 13.68 -24.26
CA ARG A 471 -12.98 13.14 -23.16
C ARG A 471 -12.25 14.25 -22.40
N ALA A 472 -11.65 15.19 -23.13
CA ALA A 472 -10.93 16.32 -22.55
C ALA A 472 -11.86 17.24 -21.76
N ALA A 473 -13.06 17.53 -22.27
CA ALA A 473 -14.08 18.31 -21.57
C ALA A 473 -14.49 17.62 -20.25
N GLN A 474 -14.83 16.33 -20.31
CA GLN A 474 -15.18 15.55 -19.13
C GLN A 474 -14.06 15.48 -18.08
N TRP A 475 -12.80 15.39 -18.50
CA TRP A 475 -11.66 15.37 -17.57
C TRP A 475 -11.47 16.72 -16.86
N VAL A 476 -11.66 17.83 -17.57
CA VAL A 476 -11.66 19.19 -17.00
C VAL A 476 -12.76 19.33 -15.95
N GLU A 477 -13.97 18.87 -16.27
CA GLU A 477 -15.13 18.86 -15.37
C GLU A 477 -14.86 18.05 -14.09
N LEU A 478 -14.38 16.81 -14.23
CA LEU A 478 -14.16 15.92 -13.08
C LEU A 478 -13.04 16.40 -12.15
N LEU A 479 -11.97 16.99 -12.70
CA LEU A 479 -10.83 17.45 -11.91
C LEU A 479 -11.11 18.76 -11.18
N SER A 480 -11.97 19.62 -11.72
CA SER A 480 -12.23 20.92 -11.10
C SER A 480 -13.27 20.86 -9.97
N SER A 481 -12.85 21.28 -8.78
CA SER A 481 -13.71 21.60 -7.65
C SER A 481 -14.59 22.84 -7.92
N ALA A 482 -14.09 23.80 -8.71
CA ALA A 482 -14.86 24.97 -9.12
C ALA A 482 -16.01 24.60 -10.06
N HIS A 483 -15.86 23.52 -10.84
CA HIS A 483 -16.96 22.98 -11.63
C HIS A 483 -18.03 22.35 -10.73
N GLN A 484 -17.64 21.51 -9.77
CA GLN A 484 -18.58 20.88 -8.82
C GLN A 484 -19.45 21.90 -8.10
N THR A 485 -18.87 22.99 -7.60
CA THR A 485 -19.62 24.04 -6.89
C THR A 485 -20.59 24.81 -7.79
N ARG A 486 -20.33 24.88 -9.10
CA ARG A 486 -21.22 25.54 -10.07
C ARG A 486 -22.38 24.67 -10.51
N GLU A 487 -22.19 23.36 -10.58
CA GLU A 487 -23.21 22.38 -11.00
C GLU A 487 -23.92 21.69 -9.84
N GLU A 488 -23.79 22.22 -8.61
CA GLU A 488 -24.61 21.74 -7.49
C GLU A 488 -26.09 21.88 -7.83
N ALA A 489 -26.82 20.76 -7.75
CA ALA A 489 -28.25 20.78 -7.96
C ALA A 489 -28.91 21.71 -6.93
N PRO A 490 -29.85 22.58 -7.34
CA PRO A 490 -30.51 23.48 -6.41
C PRO A 490 -31.30 22.66 -5.37
N LEU A 491 -30.85 22.70 -4.13
CA LEU A 491 -31.51 22.01 -3.01
C LEU A 491 -32.63 22.88 -2.43
N THR A 492 -33.69 22.25 -1.92
CA THR A 492 -34.74 22.97 -1.20
C THR A 492 -34.19 23.57 0.10
N TYR A 493 -34.61 24.79 0.43
CA TYR A 493 -34.22 25.45 1.66
C TYR A 493 -34.90 24.80 2.87
N LEU A 494 -34.12 24.25 3.81
CA LEU A 494 -34.63 23.70 5.07
C LEU A 494 -35.09 24.83 6.01
N ARG A 495 -36.33 24.76 6.48
CA ARG A 495 -36.89 25.78 7.39
C ARG A 495 -36.33 25.61 8.81
N LYS A 496 -35.92 26.72 9.43
CA LYS A 496 -35.69 26.76 10.87
C LYS A 496 -37.02 26.61 11.61
N SER A 497 -36.98 26.10 12.85
CA SER A 497 -38.17 25.87 13.66
C SER A 497 -37.96 26.16 15.15
N ARG A 498 -39.04 26.43 15.87
CA ARG A 498 -39.08 26.49 17.34
C ARG A 498 -40.03 25.40 17.88
N PRO A 499 -39.87 24.90 19.12
CA PRO A 499 -40.77 23.87 19.65
C PRO A 499 -42.21 24.40 19.72
N SER A 500 -43.19 23.55 19.39
CA SER A 500 -44.60 23.81 19.71
C SER A 500 -44.82 23.71 21.21
N MET A 501 -45.82 24.42 21.71
CA MET A 501 -46.25 24.35 23.11
C MET A 501 -46.92 23.01 23.47
N ALA A 502 -47.36 22.22 22.47
CA ALA A 502 -48.17 21.02 22.71
C ALA A 502 -47.41 19.70 22.61
N ASN A 503 -46.44 19.57 21.69
CA ASN A 503 -45.74 18.30 21.45
C ASN A 503 -44.28 18.57 21.06
N PRO A 504 -43.28 17.88 21.66
CA PRO A 504 -41.86 18.08 21.35
C PRO A 504 -41.48 17.73 19.90
N ASN A 505 -42.24 16.83 19.27
CA ASN A 505 -42.05 16.40 17.88
C ASN A 505 -42.75 17.33 16.87
N VAL A 506 -43.64 18.21 17.33
CA VAL A 506 -44.29 19.23 16.52
C VAL A 506 -43.53 20.53 16.69
N ARG A 507 -43.13 21.14 15.58
CA ARG A 507 -42.30 22.34 15.60
C ARG A 507 -42.90 23.43 14.73
N VAL A 508 -42.91 24.64 15.23
CA VAL A 508 -43.40 25.80 14.51
C VAL A 508 -42.35 26.21 13.49
N ALA A 509 -42.70 26.15 12.21
CA ALA A 509 -41.78 26.46 11.11
C ALA A 509 -41.60 27.97 10.94
N TRP A 510 -40.40 28.40 10.57
CA TRP A 510 -40.17 29.75 10.09
C TRP A 510 -40.75 29.90 8.68
N LEU A 511 -41.66 30.85 8.50
CA LEU A 511 -42.39 31.09 7.25
C LEU A 511 -41.99 32.46 6.66
N PRO A 512 -40.91 32.53 5.85
CA PRO A 512 -40.48 33.80 5.25
C PRO A 512 -41.51 34.40 4.29
N GLU A 513 -42.46 33.59 3.79
CA GLU A 513 -43.45 33.99 2.79
C GLU A 513 -44.68 34.70 3.37
N ARG A 514 -44.92 34.56 4.68
CA ARG A 514 -46.11 35.07 5.36
C ARG A 514 -45.79 36.21 6.33
N GLN A 515 -44.62 36.82 6.20
CA GLN A 515 -44.18 37.86 7.13
C GLN A 515 -45.11 39.07 7.10
N ARG A 516 -45.60 39.43 8.30
CA ARG A 516 -46.16 40.77 8.58
C ARG A 516 -45.00 41.77 8.53
N ALA A 517 -45.30 43.04 8.23
CA ALA A 517 -44.34 44.10 7.88
C ALA A 517 -43.16 44.39 8.86
N HIS A 518 -43.03 43.67 9.98
CA HIS A 518 -42.03 43.88 11.04
C HIS A 518 -41.38 42.60 11.58
N ALA A 519 -41.36 41.49 10.83
CA ALA A 519 -40.68 40.27 11.27
C ALA A 519 -39.13 40.41 11.20
N LEU A 520 -38.43 39.92 12.21
CA LEU A 520 -36.95 39.89 12.26
C LEU A 520 -36.42 38.65 11.51
N LEU A 521 -35.10 38.51 11.42
CA LEU A 521 -34.51 37.28 10.88
C LEU A 521 -34.81 36.09 11.82
N ALA A 522 -34.93 34.90 11.24
CA ALA A 522 -35.32 33.68 11.95
C ALA A 522 -34.52 33.41 13.26
N SER A 523 -33.22 33.72 13.28
CA SER A 523 -32.37 33.54 14.46
C SER A 523 -32.78 34.44 15.61
N ASP A 524 -33.16 35.67 15.29
CA ASP A 524 -33.42 36.74 16.25
C ASP A 524 -34.82 36.56 16.86
N GLU A 525 -35.72 35.90 16.11
CA GLU A 525 -37.01 35.40 16.60
C GLU A 525 -36.91 34.03 17.32
N GLY A 526 -35.70 33.50 17.49
CA GLY A 526 -35.46 32.27 18.26
C GLY A 526 -35.70 30.96 17.50
N PHE A 527 -35.87 30.99 16.17
CA PHE A 527 -35.95 29.77 15.35
C PHE A 527 -34.55 29.18 15.12
N LYS A 528 -34.43 27.85 15.29
CA LYS A 528 -33.16 27.10 15.15
C LYS A 528 -33.31 25.96 14.15
N PHE A 529 -32.20 25.43 13.64
CA PHE A 529 -32.24 24.17 12.89
C PHE A 529 -32.52 23.02 13.85
N ALA A 530 -33.63 22.31 13.62
CA ALA A 530 -34.04 21.17 14.41
C ALA A 530 -34.90 20.23 13.56
N TYR A 531 -34.35 19.05 13.28
CA TYR A 531 -35.00 17.96 12.54
C TYR A 531 -34.57 16.63 13.18
N GLY A 532 -35.48 15.97 13.89
CA GLY A 532 -35.22 14.73 14.64
C GLY A 532 -35.50 13.44 13.86
N GLY A 533 -35.67 13.53 12.53
CA GLY A 533 -36.04 12.40 11.68
C GLY A 533 -37.55 12.37 11.35
N PRO A 534 -38.08 11.22 10.89
CA PRO A 534 -39.41 11.11 10.26
C PRO A 534 -40.60 11.45 11.18
N HIS A 535 -40.38 11.49 12.50
CA HIS A 535 -41.41 11.86 13.47
C HIS A 535 -41.56 13.37 13.68
N THR A 536 -40.65 14.18 13.12
CA THR A 536 -40.71 15.65 13.25
C THR A 536 -41.73 16.21 12.28
N ARG A 537 -42.75 16.92 12.79
CA ARG A 537 -43.74 17.63 11.97
C ARG A 537 -43.58 19.14 12.09
N PHE A 538 -43.73 19.82 10.96
CA PHE A 538 -43.62 21.28 10.89
C PHE A 538 -45.03 21.86 10.76
N VAL A 539 -45.32 22.87 11.56
CA VAL A 539 -46.65 23.50 11.63
C VAL A 539 -46.56 25.01 11.68
N GLU A 540 -47.64 25.68 11.30
CA GLU A 540 -47.96 27.03 11.73
C GLU A 540 -48.88 26.92 12.95
N GLU A 541 -48.47 27.50 14.07
CA GLU A 541 -49.20 27.45 15.33
C GLU A 541 -49.88 28.80 15.55
N THR A 542 -51.22 28.77 15.64
CA THR A 542 -52.06 29.92 15.99
C THR A 542 -52.96 29.55 17.16
N PHE A 543 -53.65 30.52 17.73
CA PHE A 543 -54.63 30.28 18.79
C PHE A 543 -56.00 30.77 18.32
N ALA A 544 -57.04 29.99 18.61
CA ALA A 544 -58.41 30.43 18.35
C ALA A 544 -58.71 31.71 19.14
N TYR A 545 -59.42 32.66 18.52
CA TYR A 545 -59.81 33.89 19.19
C TYR A 545 -60.74 33.57 20.36
N ALA A 546 -60.33 34.01 21.56
CA ALA A 546 -61.09 33.81 22.78
C ALA A 546 -62.12 34.94 22.93
N GLU A 547 -63.38 34.67 22.59
CA GLU A 547 -64.51 35.59 22.85
C GLU A 547 -64.76 35.76 24.36
N ASN A 548 -65.63 36.69 24.77
CA ASN A 548 -65.91 36.94 26.19
C ASN A 548 -66.95 35.95 26.77
N THR A 549 -66.65 34.66 26.71
CA THR A 549 -67.51 33.56 27.18
C THR A 549 -66.96 32.90 28.45
N LEU A 550 -67.75 32.06 29.14
CA LEU A 550 -67.26 31.29 30.29
C LEU A 550 -66.13 30.32 29.89
N GLN A 551 -66.21 29.74 28.70
CA GLN A 551 -65.21 28.80 28.19
C GLN A 551 -63.84 29.45 28.03
N SER A 552 -63.77 30.70 27.56
CA SER A 552 -62.49 31.41 27.44
C SER A 552 -61.89 31.84 28.78
N ARG A 553 -62.72 32.00 29.83
CA ARG A 553 -62.27 32.37 31.18
C ARG A 553 -61.76 31.17 32.00
N TYR A 554 -62.25 29.96 31.72
CA TYR A 554 -61.95 28.77 32.53
C TYR A 554 -61.15 27.68 31.80
N LEU A 555 -61.27 27.54 30.48
CA LEU A 555 -60.53 26.52 29.73
C LEU A 555 -59.22 27.11 29.16
N ALA A 556 -58.16 26.29 29.16
CA ALA A 556 -56.89 26.67 28.54
C ALA A 556 -57.06 26.83 27.02
N GLN A 557 -56.37 27.82 26.44
CA GLN A 557 -56.35 27.99 24.99
C GLN A 557 -55.70 26.78 24.32
N GLN A 558 -56.40 26.21 23.34
CA GLN A 558 -55.87 25.12 22.53
C GLN A 558 -55.16 25.69 21.30
N PRO A 559 -53.90 25.32 21.04
CA PRO A 559 -53.21 25.73 19.83
C PRO A 559 -53.83 25.05 18.60
N VAL A 560 -54.10 25.85 17.59
CA VAL A 560 -54.55 25.40 16.27
C VAL A 560 -53.30 25.21 15.39
N HIS A 561 -53.06 23.96 14.98
CA HIS A 561 -51.92 23.61 14.13
C HIS A 561 -52.35 23.46 12.69
N THR A 562 -51.71 24.21 11.79
CA THR A 562 -51.82 24.00 10.34
C THR A 562 -50.51 23.38 9.87
N GLU A 563 -50.55 22.19 9.29
CA GLU A 563 -49.35 21.48 8.83
C GLU A 563 -48.68 22.21 7.67
N VAL A 564 -47.35 22.26 7.69
CA VAL A 564 -46.54 22.93 6.66
C VAL A 564 -45.33 22.07 6.31
N THR A 565 -44.84 22.20 5.08
CA THR A 565 -43.65 21.46 4.64
C THR A 565 -42.40 21.87 5.41
N PRO A 566 -41.48 20.91 5.70
CA PRO A 566 -40.23 21.18 6.40
C PRO A 566 -39.24 21.99 5.55
N SER A 567 -39.38 21.91 4.22
CA SER A 567 -38.56 22.63 3.26
C SER A 567 -39.38 23.60 2.42
N ARG A 568 -38.70 24.59 1.87
CA ARG A 568 -39.22 25.54 0.91
C ARG A 568 -38.49 25.35 -0.41
N SER A 569 -39.25 25.18 -1.49
CA SER A 569 -38.72 25.33 -2.83
C SER A 569 -38.66 26.82 -3.15
N GLU A 570 -37.47 27.35 -3.44
CA GLU A 570 -37.33 28.74 -3.93
C GLU A 570 -37.66 28.86 -5.42
N SER A 571 -37.78 27.74 -6.14
CA SER A 571 -37.97 27.71 -7.59
C SER A 571 -39.44 27.78 -8.05
N ALA A 572 -40.40 27.45 -7.18
CA ALA A 572 -41.82 27.44 -7.55
C ALA A 572 -42.49 28.82 -7.58
N LYS A 573 -41.82 29.88 -7.09
CA LYS A 573 -42.41 31.23 -6.99
C LYS A 573 -42.35 32.06 -8.27
N ALA A 574 -41.58 31.67 -9.27
CA ALA A 574 -41.49 32.41 -10.53
C ALA A 574 -42.75 32.27 -11.43
N ALA A 575 -43.57 31.24 -11.22
CA ALA A 575 -44.73 30.94 -12.07
C ALA A 575 -46.02 31.71 -11.74
N ALA A 576 -46.05 32.53 -10.69
CA ALA A 576 -47.27 33.22 -10.25
C ALA A 576 -47.07 34.74 -10.11
N SER A 577 -46.91 35.44 -11.24
CA SER A 577 -47.23 36.86 -11.34
C SER A 577 -48.36 37.04 -12.35
N PRO A 578 -49.60 37.37 -11.94
CA PRO A 578 -50.64 37.71 -12.88
C PRO A 578 -50.46 39.17 -13.31
N THR A 579 -50.28 39.36 -14.62
CA THR A 579 -50.49 40.61 -15.33
C THR A 579 -51.84 41.25 -14.95
N ALA A 580 -51.79 42.52 -14.56
CA ALA A 580 -52.95 43.36 -14.36
C ALA A 580 -53.78 43.49 -15.65
N GLY A 581 -55.09 43.27 -15.54
CA GLY A 581 -56.06 43.42 -16.63
C GLY A 581 -57.46 43.69 -16.09
N ILE A 582 -58.04 44.79 -16.56
CA ILE A 582 -59.23 45.47 -16.06
C ILE A 582 -60.54 44.89 -16.64
N SER A 583 -61.62 44.99 -15.84
CA SER A 583 -63.05 45.05 -16.18
C SER A 583 -63.89 43.78 -16.39
N GLY A 584 -65.08 43.80 -15.77
CA GLY A 584 -66.30 43.16 -16.30
C GLY A 584 -66.96 42.09 -15.42
N ARG A 585 -67.82 42.50 -14.47
CA ARG A 585 -69.01 41.70 -14.08
C ARG A 585 -70.11 41.97 -15.14
N PRO A 586 -71.01 41.02 -15.48
CA PRO A 586 -72.04 40.58 -14.53
C PRO A 586 -72.60 39.12 -14.66
N SER A 587 -73.39 38.76 -13.63
CA SER A 587 -74.63 37.95 -13.59
C SER A 587 -74.69 36.44 -13.91
N SER A 588 -74.94 35.66 -12.85
CA SER A 588 -76.00 34.63 -12.62
C SER A 588 -76.41 33.61 -13.70
N ALA A 589 -76.34 32.31 -13.34
CA ALA A 589 -77.41 31.27 -13.41
C ALA A 589 -76.78 29.87 -13.18
N SER A 590 -77.01 29.24 -12.03
CA SER A 590 -77.84 28.02 -11.84
C SER A 590 -77.50 26.82 -12.76
N GLY A 591 -77.05 25.71 -12.17
CA GLY A 591 -76.99 24.40 -12.84
C GLY A 591 -76.33 23.34 -11.97
N SER A 592 -77.08 22.29 -11.69
CA SER A 592 -76.87 21.24 -10.68
C SER A 592 -76.17 19.97 -11.19
N ALA A 593 -75.56 19.25 -10.23
CA ALA A 593 -75.50 17.78 -10.09
C ALA A 593 -74.47 16.92 -10.86
N GLY A 594 -73.90 15.95 -10.12
CA GLY A 594 -73.13 14.77 -10.57
C GLY A 594 -71.64 14.86 -10.18
N LEU A 595 -71.12 14.40 -9.02
CA LEU A 595 -71.02 13.01 -8.51
C LEU A 595 -70.49 12.02 -9.58
N ASP A 596 -69.18 11.74 -9.58
CA ASP A 596 -68.63 10.49 -9.00
C ASP A 596 -67.14 10.27 -9.36
N ASP A 597 -66.34 10.18 -8.30
CA ASP A 597 -65.42 9.10 -7.92
C ASP A 597 -64.21 8.62 -8.77
N THR A 598 -63.05 8.85 -8.14
CA THR A 598 -61.91 7.92 -7.83
C THR A 598 -61.00 7.44 -8.96
N HIS A 599 -59.73 7.84 -8.99
CA HIS A 599 -58.57 7.33 -8.20
C HIS A 599 -58.14 5.89 -8.52
N PHE A 600 -56.99 5.76 -9.18
CA PHE A 600 -55.77 5.14 -8.60
C PHE A 600 -54.52 5.83 -9.15
#